data_AF-A0A1B7NYP2-F1
#
_entry.id   AF-A0A1B7NYP2-F1
#
_cell.length_a   1.000
_cell.length_b   1.000
_cell.length_c   1.000
_cell.angle_alpha   90.00
_cell.angle_beta   90.00
_cell.angle_gamma   90.00
#
_symmetry.space_group_name_H-M   'P 1'
#
loop_
_entity.id
_entity.type
_entity.pdbx_description
1 polymer ?
#
loop_
_entity_poly.entity_id
_entity_poly.type
_entity_poly.pdbx_seq_one_letter_code
_entity_poly.pdbx_strand_id
1 'polypeptide(L)'
;MAHYSNRDPTETEKVITAGVSTAKGSQVGSVHIRKEGFKMFPNRLGTELGFNKVWRAAGLEVEDSEDRMARRAAEESAKASVDGDNAGESSPAK
;
A
#
# COMPACT_ATOMS: atom_id res chain seq x y z
N MET A 1 -8.31 -7.15 17.09
CA MET A 1 -7.26 -6.29 17.68
C MET A 1 -7.08 -5.11 16.74
N ALA A 2 -7.34 -3.90 17.23
CA ALA A 2 -7.12 -2.66 16.47
C ALA A 2 -5.95 -1.92 17.11
N HIS A 3 -5.04 -1.39 16.30
CA HIS A 3 -3.89 -0.62 16.76
C HIS A 3 -3.74 0.65 15.93
N TYR A 4 -3.18 1.67 16.56
CA TYR A 4 -2.92 2.96 15.95
C TYR A 4 -1.47 2.99 15.46
N SER A 5 -1.25 3.35 14.19
CA SER A 5 0.09 3.56 13.65
C SER A 5 0.09 4.65 12.58
N ASN A 6 1.19 5.40 12.51
CA ASN A 6 1.51 6.21 11.34
C ASN A 6 2.36 5.34 10.40
N ARG A 7 1.92 5.16 9.16
CA ARG A 7 2.67 4.41 8.14
C ARG A 7 3.85 5.23 7.58
N ASP A 8 3.78 6.56 7.68
CA ASP A 8 4.79 7.52 7.23
C ASP A 8 4.91 8.69 8.25
N PRO A 9 6.12 9.15 8.65
CA PRO A 9 6.28 10.32 9.51
C PRO A 9 5.70 11.61 8.92
N THR A 10 5.50 11.65 7.60
CA THR A 10 4.94 12.79 6.86
C THR A 10 3.42 12.71 6.70
N GLU A 11 2.80 11.55 6.94
CA GLU A 11 1.35 11.40 6.97
C GLU A 11 0.80 11.98 8.29
N THR A 12 0.12 13.12 8.19
CA THR A 12 -0.58 13.75 9.33
C THR A 12 -1.90 13.04 9.68
N GLU A 13 -2.36 12.12 8.84
CA GLU A 13 -3.61 11.39 9.05
C GLU A 13 -3.43 10.14 9.90
N LYS A 14 -4.20 10.07 10.98
CA LYS A 14 -4.31 8.87 11.82
C LYS A 14 -5.00 7.76 11.05
N VAL A 15 -4.35 6.60 10.96
CA VAL A 15 -4.93 5.39 10.38
C VAL A 15 -5.32 4.42 11.48
N ILE A 16 -6.58 3.96 11.47
CA ILE A 16 -7.01 2.83 12.31
C ILE A 16 -6.84 1.56 11.48
N THR A 17 -6.00 0.64 11.97
CA THR A 17 -5.82 -0.66 11.33
C THR A 17 -6.55 -1.73 12.13
N ALA A 18 -7.47 -2.44 11.48
CA ALA A 18 -8.19 -3.57 12.06
C ALA A 18 -7.94 -4.85 11.25
N GLY A 19 -7.66 -5.95 11.94
CA GLY A 19 -7.57 -7.28 11.31
C GLY A 19 -8.94 -7.77 10.86
N VAL A 20 -9.00 -8.35 9.66
CA VAL A 20 -10.22 -8.96 9.10
C VAL A 20 -10.08 -10.47 9.20
N SER A 21 -10.99 -11.10 9.96
CA SER A 21 -11.02 -12.54 10.17
C SER A 21 -12.33 -13.15 9.72
N THR A 22 -12.28 -14.39 9.24
CA THR A 22 -13.47 -15.20 8.99
C THR A 22 -14.22 -15.50 10.28
N ALA A 23 -15.47 -15.95 10.18
CA ALA A 23 -16.26 -16.40 11.34
C ALA A 23 -15.58 -17.54 12.12
N LYS A 24 -14.67 -18.30 11.48
CA LYS A 24 -13.88 -19.37 12.10
C LYS A 24 -12.59 -18.86 12.76
N GLY A 25 -12.32 -17.56 12.72
CA GLY A 25 -11.17 -16.92 13.36
C GLY A 25 -9.93 -16.76 12.48
N SER A 26 -9.86 -17.39 11.31
CA SER A 26 -8.71 -17.24 10.40
C SER A 26 -8.63 -15.81 9.85
N GLN A 27 -7.51 -15.14 10.07
CA GLN A 27 -7.26 -13.79 9.56
C GLN A 27 -6.97 -13.84 8.05
N VAL A 28 -7.73 -13.08 7.27
CA VAL A 28 -7.63 -13.01 5.80
C VAL A 28 -7.10 -11.66 5.30
N GLY A 29 -6.92 -10.69 6.19
CA GLY A 29 -6.32 -9.41 5.83
C GLY A 29 -6.44 -8.38 6.94
N SER A 30 -6.39 -7.12 6.53
CA SER A 30 -6.68 -5.96 7.36
C SER A 30 -7.46 -4.91 6.57
N VAL A 31 -8.13 -4.01 7.30
CA VAL A 31 -8.69 -2.78 6.77
C VAL A 31 -7.95 -1.60 7.39
N HIS A 32 -7.60 -0.62 6.57
CA HIS A 32 -7.09 0.66 7.04
C HIS A 32 -8.20 1.67 6.89
N ILE A 33 -8.56 2.33 8.00
CA ILE A 33 -9.62 3.33 8.05
C ILE A 33 -8.97 4.69 8.25
N ARG A 34 -9.26 5.60 7.32
CA ARG A 34 -8.86 7.01 7.30
C ARG A 34 -10.11 7.88 7.35
N LYS A 35 -9.95 9.20 7.48
CA LYS A 35 -11.08 10.13 7.42
C LYS A 35 -11.75 10.13 6.04
N GLU A 36 -10.94 9.98 4.99
CA GLU A 36 -11.38 10.03 3.59
C GLU A 36 -12.04 8.73 3.11
N GLY A 37 -11.84 7.61 3.82
CA GLY A 37 -12.38 6.32 3.45
C GLY A 37 -11.66 5.15 4.08
N PHE A 38 -11.86 3.96 3.53
CA PHE A 38 -11.19 2.75 3.97
C PHE A 38 -10.66 1.94 2.80
N LYS A 39 -9.52 1.28 3.02
CA LYS A 39 -8.86 0.42 2.05
C LYS A 39 -8.58 -0.96 2.64
N MET A 40 -8.82 -1.99 1.83
CA MET A 40 -8.66 -3.38 2.22
C MET A 40 -7.29 -3.92 1.79
N PHE A 41 -6.68 -4.71 2.65
CA PHE A 41 -5.36 -5.30 2.46
C PHE A 41 -5.44 -6.81 2.70
N PRO A 42 -5.76 -7.61 1.66
CA PRO A 42 -5.76 -9.07 1.79
C PRO A 42 -4.35 -9.57 2.13
N ASN A 43 -4.25 -10.52 3.05
CA ASN A 43 -3.03 -11.28 3.26
C ASN A 43 -2.97 -12.45 2.27
N ARG A 44 -1.91 -13.27 2.33
CA ARG A 44 -1.74 -14.43 1.45
C ARG A 44 -2.98 -15.34 1.43
N LEU A 45 -3.51 -15.70 2.61
CA LEU A 45 -4.69 -16.53 2.74
C LEU A 45 -5.94 -15.85 2.14
N GLY A 46 -6.12 -14.55 2.37
CA GLY A 46 -7.21 -13.78 1.79
C GLY A 46 -7.18 -13.77 0.26
N THR A 47 -5.99 -13.61 -0.32
CA THR A 47 -5.82 -13.68 -1.78
C THR A 47 -6.08 -15.10 -2.32
N GLU A 48 -5.53 -16.13 -1.69
CA GLU A 48 -5.72 -17.53 -2.09
C GLU A 48 -7.20 -17.96 -2.02
N LEU A 49 -7.95 -17.45 -1.03
CA LEU A 49 -9.39 -17.67 -0.89
C LEU A 49 -10.26 -16.73 -1.73
N GLY A 50 -9.67 -15.80 -2.48
CA GLY A 50 -10.37 -14.90 -3.40
C GLY A 50 -11.07 -13.70 -2.75
N PHE A 51 -10.76 -13.35 -1.49
CA PHE A 51 -11.35 -12.19 -0.82
C PHE A 51 -11.05 -10.88 -1.54
N ASN A 52 -9.88 -10.74 -2.15
CA ASN A 52 -9.54 -9.56 -2.95
C ASN A 52 -10.54 -9.32 -4.09
N LYS A 53 -10.97 -10.39 -4.78
CA LYS A 53 -11.97 -10.32 -5.85
C LYS A 53 -13.35 -9.96 -5.32
N VAL A 54 -13.76 -10.59 -4.21
CA VAL A 54 -15.06 -10.32 -3.57
C VAL A 54 -15.15 -8.88 -3.09
N TRP A 55 -14.11 -8.36 -2.44
CA TRP A 55 -14.06 -6.98 -1.97
C TRP A 55 -14.08 -5.96 -3.12
N ARG A 56 -13.32 -6.21 -4.19
CA ARG A 56 -13.36 -5.36 -5.40
C ARG A 56 -14.74 -5.38 -6.06
N ALA A 57 -15.38 -6.54 -6.17
CA ALA A 57 -16.73 -6.68 -6.71
C ALA A 57 -17.78 -5.94 -5.86
N ALA A 58 -17.53 -5.80 -4.56
CA ALA A 58 -18.35 -4.98 -3.66
C ALA A 58 -18.03 -3.47 -3.72
N GLY A 59 -17.13 -3.04 -4.64
CA GLY A 59 -16.74 -1.64 -4.81
C GLY A 59 -15.73 -1.14 -3.77
N LEU A 60 -15.09 -2.03 -3.01
CA LEU A 60 -14.10 -1.64 -2.02
C LEU A 60 -12.73 -1.40 -2.67
N GLU A 61 -12.01 -0.40 -2.19
CA GLU A 61 -10.62 -0.20 -2.57
C GLU A 61 -9.76 -1.33 -1.95
N VAL A 62 -8.93 -1.98 -2.76
CA VAL A 62 -8.09 -3.12 -2.35
C VAL A 62 -6.65 -2.88 -2.79
N GLU A 63 -5.68 -3.03 -1.88
CA GLU A 63 -4.24 -3.15 -2.20
C GLU A 63 -3.80 -4.58 -1.87
N ASP A 64 -3.58 -5.41 -2.88
CA ASP A 64 -2.99 -6.73 -2.65
C ASP A 64 -1.45 -6.70 -2.77
N SER A 65 -0.83 -7.88 -2.73
CA SER A 65 0.63 -7.99 -2.80
C SER A 65 1.17 -7.63 -4.19
N GLU A 66 0.42 -7.87 -5.26
CA GLU A 66 0.84 -7.52 -6.62
C GLU A 66 0.78 -5.99 -6.80
N ASP A 67 -0.30 -5.36 -6.33
CA ASP A 67 -0.44 -3.90 -6.33
C ASP A 67 0.71 -3.21 -5.58
N ARG A 68 1.11 -3.77 -4.42
CA ARG A 68 2.23 -3.25 -3.62
C ARG A 68 3.58 -3.39 -4.31
N MET A 69 3.80 -4.50 -5.00
CA MET A 69 5.03 -4.71 -5.77
C MET A 69 5.09 -3.78 -6.98
N ALA A 70 3.99 -3.63 -7.71
CA ALA A 70 3.89 -2.71 -8.84
C ALA A 70 4.14 -1.26 -8.41
N ARG A 71 3.55 -0.82 -7.30
CA ARG A 71 3.78 0.53 -6.77
C ARG A 71 5.23 0.76 -6.38
N ARG A 72 5.87 -0.20 -5.69
CA ARG A 72 7.30 -0.11 -5.33
C ARG A 72 8.19 -0.02 -6.56
N ALA A 73 7.94 -0.85 -7.58
CA ALA A 73 8.70 -0.82 -8.83
C ALA A 73 8.53 0.52 -9.57
N ALA A 74 7.32 1.10 -9.56
CA ALA A 74 7.06 2.42 -10.12
C ALA A 74 7.77 3.55 -9.35
N GLU A 75 7.74 3.51 -8.01
CA GLU A 75 8.44 4.46 -7.15
C GLU A 75 9.97 4.39 -7.31
N GLU A 76 10.52 3.18 -7.48
CA GLU A 76 11.95 2.97 -7.73
C GLU A 76 12.37 3.50 -9.10
N SER A 77 11.54 3.26 -10.13
CA SER A 77 11.75 3.79 -11.48
C SER A 77 11.70 5.32 -11.51
N ALA A 78 10.77 5.93 -10.75
CA ALA A 78 10.64 7.39 -10.66
C ALA A 78 11.83 8.06 -9.94
N LYS A 79 12.39 7.43 -8.91
CA LYS A 79 13.61 7.93 -8.25
C LYS A 79 14.83 7.82 -9.17
N ALA A 80 14.96 6.72 -9.90
CA ALA A 80 16.05 6.53 -10.86
C ALA A 80 16.04 7.58 -11.99
N SER A 81 14.86 8.05 -12.42
CA SER A 81 14.76 9.14 -13.42
C SER A 81 15.14 10.52 -12.88
N VAL A 82 14.97 10.79 -11.58
CA VAL A 82 15.31 12.11 -10.99
C VAL A 82 16.82 12.27 -10.76
N ASP A 83 17.53 11.19 -10.43
CA ASP A 83 18.98 11.22 -10.25
C ASP A 83 19.75 11.24 -11.59
N GLY A 84 19.11 10.89 -12.71
CA GLY A 84 19.70 10.85 -14.05
C GLY A 84 19.83 12.21 -14.75
N ASP A 85 19.01 13.20 -14.39
CA ASP A 85 18.96 14.49 -15.08
C ASP A 85 19.93 15.55 -14.53
N ASN A 86 20.69 15.25 -13.46
CA ASN A 86 21.61 16.21 -12.82
C ASN A 86 23.10 15.99 -13.15
N ALA A 87 23.42 15.18 -14.16
CA ALA A 87 24.80 14.82 -14.53
C ALA A 87 25.31 15.47 -15.83
N GLY A 88 24.92 16.73 -16.09
CA GLY A 88 25.32 17.41 -17.31
C GLY A 88 25.42 18.93 -17.16
N GLU A 89 26.46 19.41 -16.49
CA GLU A 89 27.24 20.61 -16.91
C GLU A 89 28.24 21.00 -15.82
N SER A 90 29.51 20.64 -16.00
CA SER A 90 30.60 21.46 -15.48
C SER A 90 31.79 21.36 -16.42
N SER A 91 31.89 22.33 -17.34
CA SER A 91 33.06 22.56 -18.20
C SER A 91 34.33 22.75 -17.38
N PRO A 92 35.51 22.28 -17.86
CA PRO A 92 36.77 22.53 -17.18
C PRO A 92 37.26 23.95 -17.53
N ALA A 93 37.35 24.82 -16.52
CA ALA A 93 38.05 26.10 -16.66
C ALA A 93 39.57 25.87 -16.62
N LYS A 94 40.25 26.46 -17.61
CA LYS A 94 41.71 26.51 -17.79
C LYS A 94 42.44 27.28 -16.70
#